data_AF-A0A9W9RWY7-F1
#
_entry.id   AF-A0A9W9RWY7-F1
#
_cell.length_a   1.000
_cell.length_b   1.000
_cell.length_c   1.000
_cell.angle_alpha   90.00
_cell.angle_beta   90.00
_cell.angle_gamma   90.00
#
_symmetry.space_group_name_H-M   'P 1'
#
loop_
_entity.id
_entity.type
_entity.pdbx_description
1 polymer ?
#
loop_
_entity_poly.entity_id
_entity_poly.type
_entity_poly.pdbx_seq_one_letter_code
_entity_poly.pdbx_strand_id
1 'polypeptide(L)'
;MYILAKAAGGEVDEYYDVLEAFCAQGADGSGFVITFQRQLSAQEPWNGDPSTDDYFNNSYCITLGSEATIYGGLEQVSFLDSRRCCYFSEPAATGLGIGRKLIVDFEVAEQLLHLFQRFLRQAVTWGVPSQTPQLNGLAFKDSIWIPPTLSQGRQMKELRPPISEAVTSNSYLPPKKNWIGKADALLMIGYTDSFHDLGWIDSDICNFLIQFENGREYIRAELRMKGQRETDIQKLEDLCQADMEDFSHLRRSGANRALEQYRSELYLLHENKRQRRVMLDEE
;
A
#
# COMPACT_ATOMS: atom_id res chain seq x y z
N MET A 1 -2.11 16.01 -19.08
CA MET A 1 -1.00 15.05 -19.20
C MET A 1 -1.47 13.84 -19.99
N TYR A 2 -0.57 13.21 -20.74
CA TYR A 2 -0.84 12.01 -21.53
C TYR A 2 0.28 10.98 -21.30
N ILE A 3 -0.08 9.70 -21.15
CA ILE A 3 0.86 8.58 -21.07
C ILE A 3 0.36 7.39 -21.90
N LEU A 4 1.31 6.57 -22.36
CA LEU A 4 1.04 5.24 -22.92
C LEU A 4 1.47 4.21 -21.87
N ALA A 5 0.54 3.43 -21.33
CA ALA A 5 0.79 2.42 -20.32
C ALA A 5 1.06 1.05 -20.95
N LYS A 6 2.20 0.46 -20.60
CA LYS A 6 2.64 -0.87 -21.05
C LYS A 6 2.57 -1.94 -19.95
N ALA A 7 2.27 -1.52 -18.72
CA ALA A 7 1.90 -2.40 -17.64
C ALA A 7 0.62 -1.88 -16.97
N ALA A 8 -0.28 -2.80 -16.61
CA ALA A 8 -1.48 -2.50 -15.86
C ALA A 8 -1.91 -3.75 -15.09
N GLY A 9 -2.55 -3.56 -13.95
CA GLY A 9 -3.07 -4.67 -13.17
C GLY A 9 -3.71 -4.19 -11.89
N GLY A 10 -3.95 -5.15 -11.01
CA GLY A 10 -4.37 -4.90 -9.65
C GLY A 10 -4.24 -6.17 -8.84
N GLU A 11 -4.02 -6.00 -7.56
CA GLU A 11 -3.78 -7.09 -6.63
C GLU A 11 -4.38 -6.80 -5.26
N VAL A 12 -4.60 -7.88 -4.53
CA VAL A 12 -4.84 -7.83 -3.09
C VAL A 12 -3.53 -8.24 -2.46
N ASP A 13 -2.93 -7.34 -1.71
CA ASP A 13 -1.76 -7.62 -0.90
C ASP A 13 -2.20 -7.71 0.57
N GLU A 14 -2.42 -8.94 1.03
CA GLU A 14 -2.79 -9.22 2.41
C GLU A 14 -1.67 -8.88 3.40
N TYR A 15 -0.42 -8.89 2.95
CA TYR A 15 0.73 -8.59 3.80
C TYR A 15 0.84 -7.10 4.10
N TYR A 16 0.55 -6.25 3.11
CA TYR A 16 0.48 -4.80 3.29
C TYR A 16 -0.94 -4.28 3.59
N ASP A 17 -1.93 -5.16 3.69
CA ASP A 17 -3.33 -4.80 3.94
C ASP A 17 -3.90 -3.82 2.88
N VAL A 18 -3.57 -4.05 1.61
CA VAL A 18 -3.93 -3.14 0.51
C VAL A 18 -4.66 -3.85 -0.62
N LEU A 19 -5.72 -3.20 -1.11
CA LEU A 19 -6.26 -3.45 -2.45
C LEU A 19 -5.74 -2.37 -3.40
N GLU A 20 -5.03 -2.77 -4.45
CA GLU A 20 -4.38 -1.87 -5.39
C GLU A 20 -4.86 -2.07 -6.83
N ALA A 21 -4.96 -0.95 -7.57
CA ALA A 21 -4.88 -0.93 -9.03
C ALA A 21 -3.72 -0.06 -9.49
N PHE A 22 -2.98 -0.50 -10.51
CA PHE A 22 -1.83 0.24 -11.02
C PHE A 22 -1.75 0.26 -12.54
N CYS A 23 -1.07 1.28 -13.07
CA CYS A 23 -0.56 1.27 -14.45
C CYS A 23 0.75 2.04 -14.57
N ALA A 24 1.60 1.64 -15.52
CA ALA A 24 2.92 2.21 -15.72
C ALA A 24 3.29 2.35 -17.20
N GLN A 25 4.14 3.33 -17.52
CA GLN A 25 4.66 3.56 -18.88
C GLN A 25 5.57 2.42 -19.36
N GLY A 26 6.46 1.94 -18.50
CA GLY A 26 7.33 0.80 -18.76
C GLY A 26 6.61 -0.52 -18.54
N ALA A 27 6.91 -1.52 -19.39
CA ALA A 27 6.40 -2.88 -19.21
C ALA A 27 6.99 -3.57 -17.96
N ASP A 28 8.14 -3.08 -17.50
CA ASP A 28 8.83 -3.45 -16.26
C ASP A 28 8.33 -2.67 -15.03
N GLY A 29 7.32 -1.80 -15.19
CA GLY A 29 6.86 -0.92 -14.12
C GLY A 29 7.67 0.37 -13.98
N SER A 30 8.57 0.70 -14.91
CA SER A 30 9.35 1.94 -14.90
C SER A 30 8.62 3.13 -15.53
N GLY A 31 9.24 4.31 -15.45
CA GLY A 31 8.71 5.56 -16.00
C GLY A 31 7.62 6.17 -15.10
N PHE A 32 6.59 6.77 -15.71
CA PHE A 32 5.43 7.23 -14.97
C PHE A 32 4.60 6.04 -14.50
N VAL A 33 4.49 5.88 -13.19
CA VAL A 33 3.65 4.89 -12.51
C VAL A 33 2.57 5.65 -11.75
N ILE A 34 1.35 5.13 -11.76
CA ILE A 34 0.26 5.60 -10.90
C ILE A 34 -0.45 4.40 -10.29
N THR A 35 -0.59 4.41 -8.98
CA THR A 35 -1.32 3.42 -8.19
C THR A 35 -2.53 4.06 -7.50
N PHE A 36 -3.58 3.28 -7.32
CA PHE A 36 -4.80 3.62 -6.60
C PHE A 36 -4.98 2.54 -5.55
N GLN A 37 -4.94 2.93 -4.29
CA GLN A 37 -4.88 1.98 -3.18
C GLN A 37 -5.95 2.32 -2.15
N ARG A 38 -6.51 1.30 -1.52
CA ARG A 38 -7.24 1.45 -0.26
C ARG A 38 -6.84 0.33 0.69
N GLN A 39 -7.08 0.55 1.98
CA GLN A 39 -6.89 -0.49 2.97
C GLN A 39 -7.88 -1.64 2.76
N LEU A 40 -7.40 -2.88 2.89
CA LEU A 40 -8.18 -4.10 2.69
C LEU A 40 -9.02 -4.44 3.92
N SER A 41 -8.46 -4.31 5.13
CA SER A 41 -9.14 -4.57 6.41
C SER A 41 -10.24 -3.55 6.75
N ALA A 42 -10.33 -2.47 5.98
CA ALA A 42 -11.32 -1.45 6.21
C ALA A 42 -12.73 -1.96 5.88
N GLN A 43 -13.69 -1.69 6.77
CA GLN A 43 -15.02 -2.28 6.72
C GLN A 43 -15.75 -2.01 5.38
N GLU A 44 -16.49 -3.01 4.91
CA GLU A 44 -17.41 -2.91 3.77
C GLU A 44 -18.86 -3.18 4.21
N PRO A 45 -19.83 -2.29 3.91
CA PRO A 45 -19.64 -0.97 3.30
C PRO A 45 -18.90 0.00 4.23
N TRP A 46 -18.33 1.08 3.67
CA TRP A 46 -17.70 2.14 4.46
C TRP A 46 -18.69 2.70 5.50
N ASN A 47 -18.26 2.78 6.76
CA ASN A 47 -19.05 3.25 7.90
C ASN A 47 -18.29 4.31 8.73
N GLY A 48 -17.32 4.99 8.11
CA GLY A 48 -16.54 6.05 8.75
C GLY A 48 -17.35 7.33 8.97
N ASP A 49 -16.81 8.26 9.74
CA ASP A 49 -17.45 9.56 9.99
C ASP A 49 -17.10 10.55 8.86
N PRO A 50 -18.08 10.97 8.03
CA PRO A 50 -17.85 11.90 6.91
C PRO A 50 -17.43 13.31 7.36
N SER A 51 -17.55 13.63 8.65
CA SER A 51 -17.17 14.93 9.22
C SER A 51 -15.73 15.00 9.71
N THR A 52 -15.02 13.86 9.71
CA THR A 52 -13.60 13.82 10.05
C THR A 52 -12.74 14.13 8.83
N ASP A 53 -11.76 15.03 8.97
CA ASP A 53 -10.77 15.38 7.93
C ASP A 53 -9.69 14.29 7.76
N ASP A 54 -9.96 13.08 8.24
CA ASP A 54 -9.07 11.93 8.19
C ASP A 54 -9.24 11.18 6.87
N TYR A 55 -8.89 11.82 5.76
CA TYR A 55 -8.93 11.18 4.43
C TYR A 55 -7.93 10.02 4.29
N PHE A 56 -6.99 9.88 5.23
CA PHE A 56 -6.03 8.78 5.28
C PHE A 56 -6.74 7.44 5.54
N ASN A 57 -7.63 7.40 6.54
CA ASN A 57 -8.41 6.21 6.88
C ASN A 57 -9.81 6.19 6.24
N ASN A 58 -10.27 7.31 5.67
CA ASN A 58 -11.62 7.43 5.12
C ASN A 58 -11.68 7.44 3.59
N SER A 59 -10.57 7.18 2.90
CA SER A 59 -10.55 7.20 1.43
C SER A 59 -9.45 6.32 0.85
N TYR A 60 -9.47 6.19 -0.47
CA TYR A 60 -8.36 5.66 -1.23
C TYR A 60 -7.24 6.71 -1.35
N CYS A 61 -6.01 6.25 -1.55
CA CYS A 61 -4.90 7.11 -1.93
C CYS A 61 -4.50 6.90 -3.40
N ILE A 62 -3.85 7.90 -3.96
CA ILE A 62 -3.29 7.88 -5.30
C ILE A 62 -1.81 8.20 -5.16
N THR A 63 -0.94 7.30 -5.62
CA THR A 63 0.51 7.47 -5.52
C THR A 63 1.14 7.42 -6.90
N LEU A 64 2.07 8.34 -7.16
CA LEU A 64 2.92 8.29 -8.35
C LEU A 64 4.22 7.56 -8.05
N GLY A 65 4.85 7.01 -9.09
CA GLY A 65 6.22 6.47 -8.98
C GLY A 65 7.27 7.49 -8.51
N SER A 66 6.94 8.78 -8.54
CA SER A 66 7.73 9.88 -7.97
C SER A 66 7.52 10.10 -6.47
N GLU A 67 6.83 9.19 -5.77
CA GLU A 67 6.51 9.28 -4.33
C GLU A 67 5.45 10.34 -3.96
N ALA A 68 4.88 11.03 -4.94
CA ALA A 68 3.79 11.97 -4.67
C ALA A 68 2.51 11.18 -4.34
N THR A 69 1.96 11.40 -3.15
CA THR A 69 0.73 10.74 -2.68
C THR A 69 -0.31 11.77 -2.29
N ILE A 70 -1.56 11.51 -2.67
CA ILE A 70 -2.73 12.24 -2.20
C ILE A 70 -3.80 11.25 -1.73
N TYR A 71 -4.75 11.74 -0.94
CA TYR A 71 -5.92 10.98 -0.51
C TYR A 71 -7.17 11.53 -1.19
N GLY A 72 -7.94 10.65 -1.85
CA GLY A 72 -9.08 11.02 -2.66
C GLY A 72 -8.73 11.96 -3.84
N GLY A 73 -9.66 12.87 -4.16
CA GLY A 73 -9.42 13.95 -5.13
C GLY A 73 -9.53 13.56 -6.60
N LEU A 74 -9.89 12.31 -6.91
CA LEU A 74 -10.34 11.92 -8.23
C LEU A 74 -11.81 12.36 -8.39
N GLU A 75 -12.08 13.22 -9.36
CA GLU A 75 -13.43 13.74 -9.62
C GLU A 75 -14.18 12.82 -10.59
N GLN A 76 -13.46 12.30 -11.59
CA GLN A 76 -14.06 11.48 -12.64
C GLN A 76 -13.03 10.52 -13.27
N VAL A 77 -13.49 9.33 -13.59
CA VAL A 77 -12.81 8.38 -14.46
C VAL A 77 -13.73 8.02 -15.62
N SER A 78 -13.21 8.11 -16.83
CA SER A 78 -13.90 7.66 -18.04
C SER A 78 -13.03 6.70 -18.82
N PHE A 79 -13.65 5.62 -19.31
CA PHE A 79 -13.03 4.68 -20.23
C PHE A 79 -13.74 4.73 -21.59
N LEU A 80 -12.93 4.66 -22.64
CA LEU A 80 -13.37 4.42 -24.01
C LEU A 80 -12.37 3.43 -24.61
N ASP A 81 -12.82 2.20 -24.85
CA ASP A 81 -11.96 1.09 -25.28
C ASP A 81 -10.73 0.91 -24.35
N SER A 82 -9.52 1.01 -24.91
CA SER A 82 -8.25 0.95 -24.19
C SER A 82 -7.73 2.32 -23.75
N ARG A 83 -8.56 3.38 -23.76
CA ARG A 83 -8.19 4.71 -23.29
C ARG A 83 -8.93 5.05 -22.00
N ARG A 84 -8.19 5.48 -20.99
CA ARG A 84 -8.73 6.09 -19.76
C ARG A 84 -8.47 7.57 -19.74
N CYS A 85 -9.43 8.33 -19.23
CA CYS A 85 -9.27 9.72 -18.87
C CYS A 85 -9.69 9.93 -17.41
N CYS A 86 -8.75 10.43 -16.60
CA CYS A 86 -8.94 10.79 -15.21
C CYS A 86 -8.96 12.32 -15.06
N TYR A 87 -9.93 12.83 -14.31
CA TYR A 87 -9.99 14.22 -13.89
C TYR A 87 -9.77 14.31 -12.39
N PHE A 88 -8.84 15.17 -11.99
CA PHE A 88 -8.46 15.40 -10.62
C PHE A 88 -8.90 16.80 -10.19
N SER A 89 -9.23 16.92 -8.90
CA SER A 89 -9.42 18.21 -8.27
C SER A 89 -8.13 19.05 -8.37
N GLU A 90 -8.26 20.36 -8.30
CA GLU A 90 -7.09 21.25 -8.38
C GLU A 90 -6.05 20.99 -7.27
N PRO A 91 -6.45 20.76 -6.00
CA PRO A 91 -5.50 20.37 -4.95
C PRO A 91 -4.80 19.03 -5.25
N ALA A 92 -5.55 18.04 -5.73
CA ALA A 92 -5.02 16.72 -6.08
C ALA A 92 -4.00 16.79 -7.22
N ALA A 93 -4.34 17.49 -8.30
CA ALA A 93 -3.47 17.68 -9.44
C ALA A 93 -2.18 18.41 -9.04
N THR A 94 -2.30 19.45 -8.23
CA THR A 94 -1.15 20.22 -7.72
C THR A 94 -0.25 19.36 -6.83
N GLY A 95 -0.84 18.61 -5.89
CA GLY A 95 -0.09 17.73 -4.98
C GLY A 95 0.63 16.59 -5.69
N LEU A 96 0.04 16.06 -6.77
CA LEU A 96 0.65 15.05 -7.62
C LEU A 96 1.64 15.65 -8.64
N GLY A 97 1.72 16.97 -8.78
CA GLY A 97 2.56 17.63 -9.80
C GLY A 97 2.12 17.32 -11.24
N ILE A 98 0.84 17.03 -11.45
CA ILE A 98 0.26 16.72 -12.76
C ILE A 98 -0.78 17.77 -13.16
N GLY A 99 -1.16 17.77 -14.45
CA GLY A 99 -2.34 18.52 -14.86
C GLY A 99 -3.64 17.87 -14.37
N ARG A 100 -4.70 18.66 -14.19
CA ARG A 100 -6.05 18.19 -13.78
C ARG A 100 -6.62 17.07 -14.64
N LYS A 101 -6.10 16.86 -15.85
CA LYS A 101 -6.50 15.77 -16.75
C LYS A 101 -5.31 14.87 -17.03
N LEU A 102 -5.45 13.57 -16.74
CA LEU A 102 -4.54 12.51 -17.16
C LEU A 102 -5.23 11.61 -18.17
N ILE A 103 -4.66 11.50 -19.36
CA ILE A 103 -5.10 10.56 -20.39
C ILE A 103 -4.09 9.40 -20.42
N VAL A 104 -4.59 8.17 -20.39
CA VAL A 104 -3.80 6.94 -20.43
C VAL A 104 -4.30 6.07 -21.57
N ASP A 105 -3.45 5.81 -22.55
CA ASP A 105 -3.68 4.77 -23.55
C ASP A 105 -3.04 3.48 -23.07
N PHE A 106 -3.76 2.36 -23.13
CA PHE A 106 -3.29 1.06 -22.65
C PHE A 106 -2.83 0.20 -23.83
N GLU A 107 -1.54 -0.13 -23.82
CA GLU A 107 -0.89 -1.11 -24.71
C GLU A 107 -0.58 -2.38 -23.89
N VAL A 108 -1.63 -3.00 -23.37
CA VAL A 108 -1.55 -4.22 -22.55
C VAL A 108 -2.56 -5.26 -23.03
N ALA A 109 -2.38 -6.50 -22.62
CA ALA A 109 -3.36 -7.56 -22.89
C ALA A 109 -4.73 -7.20 -22.29
N GLU A 110 -5.81 -7.56 -22.98
CA GLU A 110 -7.18 -7.23 -22.58
C GLU A 110 -7.50 -7.71 -21.15
N GLN A 111 -7.00 -8.89 -20.76
CA GLN A 111 -7.19 -9.43 -19.42
C GLN A 111 -6.59 -8.54 -18.32
N LEU A 112 -5.42 -7.95 -18.57
CA LEU A 112 -4.75 -7.05 -17.63
C LEU A 112 -5.50 -5.72 -17.51
N LEU A 113 -6.03 -5.22 -18.63
CA LEU A 113 -6.88 -4.02 -18.62
C LEU A 113 -8.18 -4.25 -17.84
N HIS A 114 -8.83 -5.41 -18.00
CA HIS A 114 -10.02 -5.78 -17.21
C HIS A 114 -9.69 -5.91 -15.71
N LEU A 115 -8.54 -6.52 -15.38
CA LEU A 115 -8.08 -6.65 -14.00
C LEU A 115 -7.89 -5.26 -13.37
N PHE A 116 -7.16 -4.38 -14.05
CA PHE A 116 -6.98 -2.99 -13.63
C PHE A 116 -8.32 -2.26 -13.43
N GLN A 117 -9.24 -2.34 -14.39
CA GLN A 117 -10.55 -1.68 -14.29
C GLN A 117 -11.35 -2.16 -13.07
N ARG A 118 -11.33 -3.46 -12.80
CA ARG A 118 -12.00 -4.07 -11.63
C ARG A 118 -11.44 -3.52 -10.32
N PHE A 119 -10.12 -3.61 -10.15
CA PHE A 119 -9.46 -3.17 -8.93
C PHE A 119 -9.55 -1.66 -8.75
N LEU A 120 -9.43 -0.88 -9.84
CA LEU A 120 -9.56 0.57 -9.78
C LEU A 120 -10.92 0.95 -9.20
N ARG A 121 -11.99 0.35 -9.73
CA ARG A 121 -13.35 0.56 -9.20
C ARG A 121 -13.42 0.22 -7.71
N GLN A 122 -12.97 -0.97 -7.32
CA GLN A 122 -13.02 -1.41 -5.92
C GLN A 122 -12.23 -0.49 -4.97
N ALA A 123 -11.11 0.07 -5.44
CA ALA A 123 -10.33 1.03 -4.68
C ALA A 123 -11.08 2.37 -4.56
N VAL A 124 -11.49 2.97 -5.69
CA VAL A 124 -11.96 4.37 -5.70
C VAL A 124 -13.43 4.55 -5.30
N THR A 125 -14.21 3.49 -5.24
CA THR A 125 -15.61 3.56 -4.74
C THR A 125 -15.73 3.29 -3.25
N TRP A 126 -14.61 3.14 -2.55
CA TRP A 126 -14.56 2.96 -1.11
C TRP A 126 -14.11 4.26 -0.43
N GLY A 127 -14.74 4.59 0.70
CA GLY A 127 -14.47 5.82 1.45
C GLY A 127 -15.64 6.78 1.49
N VAL A 128 -15.38 8.03 1.92
CA VAL A 128 -16.39 9.09 2.05
C VAL A 128 -17.12 9.26 0.72
N PRO A 129 -18.47 9.22 0.68
CA PRO A 129 -19.24 9.32 -0.57
C PRO A 129 -18.94 10.56 -1.42
N SER A 130 -18.53 11.67 -0.79
CA SER A 130 -18.14 12.90 -1.48
C SER A 130 -16.83 12.79 -2.28
N GLN A 131 -16.03 11.75 -2.04
CA GLN A 131 -14.76 11.49 -2.70
C GLN A 131 -14.82 10.34 -3.72
N THR A 132 -15.96 9.66 -3.80
CA THR A 132 -16.21 8.67 -4.85
C THR A 132 -16.31 9.38 -6.20
N PRO A 133 -15.40 9.09 -7.15
CA PRO A 133 -15.42 9.73 -8.46
C PRO A 133 -16.62 9.27 -9.27
N GLN A 134 -17.01 10.09 -10.24
CA GLN A 134 -17.92 9.65 -11.29
C GLN A 134 -17.22 8.62 -12.18
N LEU A 135 -17.84 7.46 -12.38
CA LEU A 135 -17.29 6.38 -13.17
C LEU A 135 -18.09 6.16 -14.45
N ASN A 136 -17.48 6.42 -15.61
CA ASN A 136 -18.11 6.30 -16.93
C ASN A 136 -17.37 5.27 -17.81
N GLY A 137 -18.12 4.43 -18.52
CA GLY A 137 -17.54 3.54 -19.55
C GLY A 137 -16.67 2.40 -19.04
N LEU A 138 -16.63 2.14 -17.73
CA LEU A 138 -16.08 0.88 -17.20
C LEU A 138 -16.94 -0.27 -17.72
N ALA A 139 -16.31 -1.23 -18.41
CA ALA A 139 -17.03 -2.34 -19.00
C ALA A 139 -17.61 -3.24 -17.89
N PHE A 140 -18.92 -3.19 -17.71
CA PHE A 140 -19.63 -4.15 -16.89
C PHE A 140 -19.84 -5.41 -17.71
N LYS A 141 -19.07 -6.46 -17.41
CA LYS A 141 -19.59 -7.81 -17.54
C LYS A 141 -19.69 -8.41 -16.16
N ASP A 142 -20.91 -8.51 -15.66
CA ASP A 142 -21.32 -9.42 -14.58
C ASP A 142 -21.18 -10.89 -15.01
N SER A 143 -20.17 -11.22 -15.81
CA SER A 143 -19.80 -12.61 -16.05
C SER A 143 -19.09 -13.07 -14.79
N ILE A 144 -19.87 -13.70 -13.93
CA ILE A 144 -19.45 -14.62 -12.87
C ILE A 144 -18.19 -15.35 -13.35
N TRP A 145 -17.03 -14.88 -12.91
CA TRP A 145 -15.81 -15.64 -13.05
C TRP A 145 -15.84 -16.63 -11.88
N ILE A 146 -16.27 -17.85 -12.19
CA ILE A 146 -16.15 -18.98 -11.28
C ILE A 146 -14.64 -19.20 -11.11
N PRO A 147 -14.07 -19.06 -9.89
CA PRO A 147 -12.68 -19.42 -9.67
C PRO A 147 -12.52 -20.90 -10.03
N PRO A 148 -11.44 -21.32 -10.70
CA PRO A 148 -11.22 -22.73 -10.96
C PRO A 148 -11.22 -23.45 -9.62
N THR A 149 -12.21 -24.32 -9.43
CA THR A 149 -12.33 -25.17 -8.25
C THR A 149 -11.02 -25.90 -8.02
N LEU A 150 -10.54 -25.83 -6.77
CA LEU A 150 -9.52 -26.69 -6.20
C LEU A 150 -9.95 -28.16 -6.31
N SER A 151 -9.78 -28.74 -7.49
CA SER A 151 -9.91 -30.18 -7.71
C SER A 151 -9.27 -30.58 -9.03
N GLN A 152 -7.93 -30.53 -9.07
CA GLN A 152 -7.11 -31.62 -9.62
C GLN A 152 -5.63 -31.28 -9.44
N GLY A 153 -5.02 -31.91 -8.44
CA GLY A 153 -3.57 -31.97 -8.37
C GLY A 153 -3.02 -32.77 -9.55
N ARG A 154 -2.29 -32.10 -10.45
CA ARG A 154 -0.97 -32.48 -10.99
C ARG A 154 -0.61 -31.65 -12.21
N GLN A 155 0.56 -31.02 -12.11
CA GLN A 155 1.47 -30.59 -13.17
C GLN A 155 0.98 -29.50 -14.15
N MET A 156 1.28 -28.24 -13.81
CA MET A 156 1.94 -27.35 -14.77
C MET A 156 3.36 -27.10 -14.28
N LYS A 157 4.29 -27.90 -14.79
CA LYS A 157 5.72 -27.58 -14.81
C LYS A 157 5.96 -26.57 -15.93
N GLU A 158 6.77 -25.57 -15.60
CA GLU A 158 7.74 -24.90 -16.49
C GLU A 158 7.22 -24.22 -17.76
N LEU A 159 7.01 -22.91 -17.65
CA LEU A 159 7.50 -21.94 -18.65
C LEU A 159 8.16 -20.79 -17.89
N ARG A 160 9.33 -21.06 -17.28
CA ARG A 160 10.31 -20.01 -16.94
C ARG A 160 11.20 -19.81 -18.17
N PRO A 161 11.39 -18.59 -18.70
CA PRO A 161 12.54 -18.34 -19.56
C PRO A 161 13.83 -18.47 -18.73
N PRO A 162 14.95 -18.86 -19.35
CA PRO A 162 16.17 -19.23 -18.65
C PRO A 162 16.76 -18.02 -17.92
N ILE A 163 16.91 -18.15 -16.61
CA ILE A 163 17.64 -17.23 -15.76
C ILE A 163 19.13 -17.42 -16.07
N SER A 164 19.75 -16.48 -16.77
CA SER A 164 21.20 -16.33 -16.65
C SER A 164 21.47 -15.67 -15.30
N GLU A 165 22.24 -16.36 -14.48
CA GLU A 165 22.73 -15.94 -13.18
C GLU A 165 23.41 -14.56 -13.24
N ALA A 166 22.68 -13.49 -12.92
CA ALA A 166 23.18 -12.21 -12.39
C ALA A 166 22.05 -11.17 -12.35
N VAL A 167 21.03 -11.34 -11.49
CA VAL A 167 20.17 -10.22 -11.06
C VAL A 167 19.88 -10.40 -9.58
N THR A 168 20.55 -9.59 -8.78
CA THR A 168 20.28 -9.35 -7.37
C THR A 168 18.81 -9.07 -7.15
N SER A 169 18.18 -9.80 -6.23
CA SER A 169 16.80 -9.57 -5.78
C SER A 169 16.69 -8.19 -5.10
N ASN A 170 16.41 -7.15 -5.89
CA ASN A 170 16.12 -5.82 -5.40
C ASN A 170 15.49 -4.97 -6.52
N SER A 171 14.33 -5.36 -7.05
CA SER A 171 13.65 -4.53 -8.06
C SER A 171 12.18 -4.90 -8.29
N TYR A 172 11.33 -4.93 -7.25
CA TYR A 172 9.87 -4.91 -7.44
C TYR A 172 9.16 -4.34 -6.22
N LEU A 173 9.36 -3.05 -5.94
CA LEU A 173 8.48 -2.26 -5.06
C LEU A 173 8.49 -0.80 -5.58
N PRO A 174 7.34 -0.15 -5.83
CA PRO A 174 7.29 1.29 -5.97
C PRO A 174 7.71 1.94 -4.64
N PRO A 175 8.16 3.20 -4.65
CA PRO A 175 8.85 3.75 -3.51
C PRO A 175 7.90 4.02 -2.33
N LYS A 176 8.25 3.40 -1.19
CA LYS A 176 7.49 3.32 0.07
C LYS A 176 7.69 4.56 0.95
N LYS A 177 7.11 5.70 0.59
CA LYS A 177 7.04 6.87 1.49
C LYS A 177 5.67 7.50 1.40
N ASN A 178 4.81 7.29 2.40
CA ASN A 178 3.76 8.20 2.90
C ASN A 178 2.75 7.46 3.81
N TRP A 179 3.24 6.59 4.69
CA TRP A 179 2.45 5.85 5.70
C TRP A 179 2.57 6.49 7.09
N ILE A 180 2.22 7.77 7.26
CA ILE A 180 2.29 8.41 8.59
C ILE A 180 1.00 9.18 8.87
N GLY A 181 0.15 8.60 9.72
CA GLY A 181 -0.96 9.30 10.38
C GLY A 181 -0.44 10.36 11.36
N LYS A 182 -1.19 11.44 11.55
CA LYS A 182 -0.81 12.59 12.40
C LYS A 182 -0.61 12.25 13.89
N ALA A 183 -1.17 11.14 14.39
CA ALA A 183 -0.97 10.68 15.77
C ALA A 183 0.37 9.93 15.93
N ASP A 184 0.80 9.18 14.90
CA ASP A 184 2.05 8.40 14.93
C ASP A 184 3.29 9.21 14.53
N ALA A 185 3.11 10.33 13.80
CA ALA A 185 4.20 11.24 13.49
C ALA A 185 5.00 11.69 14.74
N LEU A 186 4.35 11.82 15.91
CA LEU A 186 4.99 12.19 17.16
C LEU A 186 5.81 11.05 17.79
N LEU A 187 5.36 9.79 17.68
CA LEU A 187 6.18 8.62 18.05
C LEU A 187 7.40 8.51 17.14
N MET A 188 7.20 8.67 15.83
CA MET A 188 8.23 8.57 14.80
C MET A 188 9.33 9.62 15.00
N ILE A 189 8.96 10.85 15.35
CA ILE A 189 9.92 11.93 15.67
C ILE A 189 10.78 11.55 16.89
N GLY A 190 10.17 11.00 17.94
CA GLY A 190 10.89 10.59 19.16
C GLY A 190 11.94 9.50 18.93
N TYR A 191 11.69 8.57 18.00
CA TYR A 191 12.64 7.52 17.66
C TYR A 191 13.73 7.98 16.68
N THR A 192 13.44 8.94 15.83
CA THR A 192 14.36 9.39 14.76
C THR A 192 15.70 9.85 15.34
N ASP A 193 15.68 10.66 16.40
CA ASP A 193 16.91 11.13 17.07
C ASP A 193 17.72 9.96 17.66
N SER A 194 17.04 8.97 18.24
CA SER A 194 17.68 7.77 18.80
C SER A 194 18.35 6.92 17.72
N PHE A 195 17.72 6.79 16.54
CA PHE A 195 18.30 6.05 15.42
C PHE A 195 19.49 6.77 14.77
N HIS A 196 19.48 8.10 14.76
CA HIS A 196 20.64 8.88 14.34
C HIS A 196 21.86 8.62 15.23
N ASP A 197 21.68 8.60 16.54
CA ASP A 197 22.76 8.26 17.50
C ASP A 197 23.30 6.82 17.31
N LEU A 198 22.50 5.96 16.69
CA LEU A 198 22.86 4.59 16.31
C LEU A 198 23.48 4.48 14.92
N GLY A 199 23.70 5.59 14.21
CA GLY A 199 24.37 5.62 12.90
C GLY A 199 23.45 5.30 11.72
N TRP A 200 22.14 5.46 11.87
CA TRP A 200 21.19 5.27 10.77
C TRP A 200 21.07 6.53 9.90
N ILE A 201 20.76 6.31 8.63
CA ILE A 201 20.46 7.37 7.65
C ILE A 201 18.94 7.51 7.48
N ASP A 202 18.46 8.70 7.16
CA ASP A 202 17.04 9.05 7.07
C ASP A 202 16.21 8.03 6.28
N SER A 203 16.71 7.60 5.11
CA SER A 203 16.00 6.63 4.26
C SER A 203 15.76 5.31 4.97
N ASP A 204 16.74 4.85 5.74
CA ASP A 204 16.69 3.56 6.40
C ASP A 204 15.88 3.65 7.71
N ILE A 205 15.93 4.79 8.40
CA ILE A 205 15.05 5.11 9.54
C ILE A 205 13.59 5.09 9.09
N CYS A 206 13.27 5.85 8.03
CA CYS A 206 11.92 5.89 7.48
C CYS A 206 11.43 4.49 7.08
N ASN A 207 12.24 3.73 6.35
CA ASN A 207 11.85 2.39 5.90
C ASN A 207 11.58 1.44 7.08
N PHE A 208 12.44 1.46 8.10
CA PHE A 208 12.29 0.60 9.27
C PHE A 208 11.05 0.97 10.07
N LEU A 209 10.86 2.25 10.36
CA LEU A 209 9.73 2.70 11.15
C LEU A 209 8.38 2.51 10.44
N ILE A 210 8.33 2.64 9.11
CA ILE A 210 7.13 2.30 8.31
C ILE A 210 6.82 0.81 8.45
N GLN A 211 7.82 -0.08 8.33
CA GLN A 211 7.59 -1.52 8.49
C GLN A 211 7.13 -1.88 9.89
N PHE A 212 7.70 -1.20 10.90
CA PHE A 212 7.31 -1.34 12.29
C PHE A 212 5.83 -0.98 12.50
N GLU A 213 5.41 0.19 12.00
CA GLU A 213 4.04 0.68 12.17
C GLU A 213 3.02 -0.14 11.36
N ASN A 214 3.37 -0.57 10.14
CA ASN A 214 2.52 -1.47 9.36
C ASN A 214 2.22 -2.77 10.11
N GLY A 215 3.21 -3.31 10.84
CA GLY A 215 3.02 -4.48 11.69
C GLY A 215 2.02 -4.24 12.82
N ARG A 216 2.02 -3.05 13.42
CA ARG A 216 1.07 -2.64 14.46
C ARG A 216 -0.33 -2.44 13.91
N GLU A 217 -0.45 -1.74 12.77
CA GLU A 217 -1.74 -1.52 12.12
C GLU A 217 -2.44 -2.82 11.76
N TYR A 218 -1.71 -3.83 11.28
CA TYR A 218 -2.27 -5.15 11.03
C TYR A 218 -2.88 -5.78 12.29
N ILE A 219 -2.19 -5.66 13.43
CA ILE A 219 -2.67 -6.19 14.71
C ILE A 219 -3.92 -5.40 15.19
N ARG A 220 -3.93 -4.07 15.03
CA ARG A 220 -5.09 -3.22 15.32
C ARG A 220 -6.30 -3.64 14.49
N ALA A 221 -6.09 -3.80 13.19
CA ALA A 221 -7.13 -4.24 12.26
C ALA A 221 -7.71 -5.61 12.67
N GLU A 222 -6.85 -6.57 13.02
CA GLU A 222 -7.30 -7.89 13.46
C GLU A 222 -8.13 -7.82 14.75
N LEU A 223 -7.74 -6.97 15.72
CA LEU A 223 -8.52 -6.73 16.93
C LEU A 223 -9.88 -6.10 16.64
N ARG A 224 -9.94 -5.13 15.74
CA ARG A 224 -11.21 -4.53 15.28
C ARG A 224 -12.10 -5.59 14.62
N MET A 225 -11.53 -6.48 13.81
CA MET A 225 -12.25 -7.60 13.20
C MET A 225 -12.79 -8.60 14.24
N LYS A 226 -12.05 -8.82 15.34
CA LYS A 226 -12.51 -9.60 16.50
C LYS A 226 -13.54 -8.86 17.38
N GLY A 227 -13.92 -7.63 17.00
CA GLY A 227 -14.93 -6.83 17.69
C GLY A 227 -14.41 -6.13 18.96
N GLN A 228 -13.10 -6.00 19.14
CA GLN A 228 -12.56 -5.18 20.22
C GLN A 228 -12.89 -3.70 20.01
N ARG A 229 -13.07 -2.98 21.12
CA ARG A 229 -13.31 -1.54 21.14
C ARG A 229 -11.98 -0.80 21.05
N GLU A 230 -11.99 0.35 20.40
CA GLU A 230 -10.80 1.20 20.23
C GLU A 230 -10.12 1.56 21.57
N THR A 231 -10.90 1.78 22.63
CA THR A 231 -10.36 2.07 23.97
C THR A 231 -9.66 0.90 24.64
N ASP A 232 -9.95 -0.33 24.23
CA ASP A 232 -9.28 -1.54 24.72
C ASP A 232 -8.05 -1.84 23.86
N ILE A 233 -8.12 -1.61 22.55
CA ILE A 233 -6.95 -1.64 21.63
C ILE A 233 -5.89 -0.64 22.09
N GLN A 234 -6.27 0.61 22.39
CA GLN A 234 -5.34 1.64 22.86
C GLN A 234 -4.61 1.23 24.15
N LYS A 235 -5.29 0.57 25.10
CA LYS A 235 -4.62 0.09 26.34
C LYS A 235 -3.59 -0.99 26.04
N LEU A 236 -3.88 -1.88 25.09
CA LEU A 236 -2.95 -2.93 24.66
C LEU A 236 -1.74 -2.33 23.95
N GLU A 237 -1.94 -1.25 23.19
CA GLU A 237 -0.84 -0.49 22.60
C GLU A 237 0.01 0.22 23.64
N ASP A 238 -0.61 0.88 24.62
CA ASP A 238 0.12 1.56 25.69
C ASP A 238 1.00 0.55 26.47
N LEU A 239 0.51 -0.68 26.66
CA LEU A 239 1.29 -1.78 27.23
C LEU A 239 2.45 -2.19 26.31
N CYS A 240 2.21 -2.37 25.01
CA CYS A 240 3.27 -2.69 24.06
C CYS A 240 4.33 -1.58 24.00
N GLN A 241 3.93 -0.32 24.08
CA GLN A 241 4.78 0.85 24.03
C GLN A 241 5.70 0.94 25.26
N ALA A 242 5.16 0.65 26.46
CA ALA A 242 5.91 0.65 27.71
C ALA A 242 6.98 -0.45 27.75
N ASP A 243 6.70 -1.59 27.13
CA ASP A 243 7.58 -2.75 27.06
C ASP A 243 8.53 -2.74 25.85
N MET A 244 8.53 -1.67 25.06
CA MET A 244 9.39 -1.57 23.88
C MET A 244 10.85 -1.43 24.32
N GLU A 245 11.66 -2.42 23.97
CA GLU A 245 13.05 -2.50 24.40
C GLU A 245 14.00 -1.64 23.55
N ASP A 246 15.09 -1.22 24.21
CA ASP A 246 16.26 -0.50 23.71
C ASP A 246 16.73 -0.89 22.28
N PHE A 247 16.86 0.11 21.41
CA PHE A 247 17.36 -0.05 20.02
C PHE A 247 18.89 -0.16 19.92
N SER A 248 19.64 -0.13 21.02
CA SER A 248 21.11 -0.13 21.00
C SER A 248 21.75 -1.25 20.17
N HIS A 249 21.11 -2.41 20.11
CA HIS A 249 21.53 -3.57 19.34
C HIS A 249 21.39 -3.40 17.81
N LEU A 250 20.65 -2.38 17.36
CA LEU A 250 20.48 -1.98 15.97
C LEU A 250 21.55 -0.98 15.50
N ARG A 251 22.59 -0.69 16.31
CA ARG A 251 23.69 0.19 15.92
C ARG A 251 24.31 -0.21 14.58
N ARG A 252 24.43 0.76 13.68
CA ARG A 252 25.05 0.63 12.37
C ARG A 252 26.43 1.24 12.39
N SER A 253 27.39 0.46 11.93
CA SER A 253 28.79 0.82 11.76
C SER A 253 29.13 1.18 10.31
N GLY A 254 28.25 0.80 9.37
CA GLY A 254 28.50 0.90 7.93
C GLY A 254 29.47 -0.15 7.40
N ALA A 255 30.04 -1.01 8.26
CA ALA A 255 31.03 -2.00 7.88
C ALA A 255 30.43 -3.22 7.17
N ASN A 256 29.17 -3.57 7.48
CA ASN A 256 28.47 -4.70 6.86
C ASN A 256 26.97 -4.45 6.75
N ARG A 257 26.56 -3.81 5.64
CA ARG A 257 25.18 -3.42 5.39
C ARG A 257 24.20 -4.60 5.36
N ALA A 258 24.61 -5.75 4.84
CA ALA A 258 23.77 -6.93 4.76
C ALA A 258 23.45 -7.50 6.16
N LEU A 259 24.46 -7.56 7.04
CA LEU A 259 24.27 -8.00 8.42
C LEU A 259 23.42 -6.99 9.23
N GLU A 260 23.62 -5.70 9.01
CA GLU A 260 22.84 -4.63 9.64
C GLU A 260 21.36 -4.66 9.22
N GLN A 261 21.10 -4.94 7.93
CA GLN A 261 19.74 -5.13 7.42
C GLN A 261 19.10 -6.39 8.01
N TYR A 262 19.80 -7.52 8.01
CA TYR A 262 19.31 -8.76 8.61
C TYR A 262 18.93 -8.61 10.09
N ARG A 263 19.73 -7.87 10.87
CA ARG A 263 19.41 -7.56 12.28
C ARG A 263 18.14 -6.73 12.42
N SER A 264 17.95 -5.75 11.53
CA SER A 264 16.76 -4.90 11.51
C SER A 264 15.50 -5.73 11.22
N GLU A 265 15.57 -6.63 10.23
CA GLU A 265 14.47 -7.54 9.87
C GLU A 265 14.15 -8.53 10.99
N LEU A 266 15.17 -9.10 11.64
CA LEU A 266 14.96 -9.96 12.81
C LEU A 266 14.28 -9.22 13.95
N TYR A 267 14.68 -7.99 14.23
CA TYR A 267 14.04 -7.19 15.28
C TYR A 267 12.56 -6.96 14.97
N LEU A 268 12.23 -6.52 13.75
CA LEU A 268 10.84 -6.33 13.32
C LEU A 268 10.01 -7.62 13.48
N LEU A 269 10.57 -8.77 13.12
CA LEU A 269 9.92 -10.06 13.31
C LEU A 269 9.67 -10.39 14.78
N HIS A 270 10.67 -10.20 15.64
CA HIS A 270 10.56 -10.48 17.08
C HIS A 270 9.57 -9.55 17.76
N GLU A 271 9.59 -8.27 17.39
CA GLU A 271 8.70 -7.28 17.94
C GLU A 271 7.25 -7.51 17.49
N ASN A 272 7.03 -7.83 16.21
CA ASN A 272 5.71 -8.22 15.74
C ASN A 272 5.15 -9.42 16.52
N LYS A 273 5.97 -10.46 16.74
CA LYS A 273 5.57 -11.62 17.58
C LYS A 273 5.27 -11.22 19.03
N ARG A 274 6.05 -10.31 19.61
CA ARG A 274 5.80 -9.81 20.97
C ARG A 274 4.48 -9.07 21.05
N GLN A 275 4.22 -8.16 20.12
CA GLN A 275 2.97 -7.40 20.05
C GLN A 275 1.78 -8.33 19.80
N ARG A 276 1.88 -9.32 18.90
CA ARG A 276 0.81 -10.32 18.70
C ARG A 276 0.53 -11.12 19.97
N ARG A 277 1.55 -11.53 20.73
CA ARG A 277 1.38 -12.18 22.04
C ARG A 277 0.60 -11.31 23.02
N VAL A 278 0.96 -10.04 23.14
CA VAL A 278 0.31 -9.12 24.09
C VAL A 278 -1.10 -8.74 23.65
N MET A 279 -1.27 -8.46 22.36
CA MET A 279 -2.50 -7.85 21.83
C MET A 279 -3.53 -8.90 21.40
N LEU A 280 -3.11 -10.04 20.86
CA LEU A 280 -3.98 -11.08 20.29
C LEU A 280 -4.01 -12.38 21.10
N ASP A 281 -3.17 -12.51 22.14
CA ASP A 281 -3.02 -13.75 22.93
C ASP A 281 -2.59 -14.97 22.08
N GLU A 282 -1.74 -14.73 21.07
CA GLU A 282 -1.20 -15.76 20.18
C GLU A 282 0.21 -16.17 20.58
N GLU A 283 0.55 -17.47 20.58
CA GLU A 283 1.90 -17.98 20.93
C GLU A 283 3.00 -17.66 19.89
#